data_AF-A0A6P0W4X6-F1
#
_entry.id   AF-A0A6P0W4X6-F1
#
_cell.length_a   1.000
_cell.length_b   1.000
_cell.length_c   1.000
_cell.angle_alpha   90.00
_cell.angle_beta   90.00
_cell.angle_gamma   90.00
#
_symmetry.space_group_name_H-M   'P 1'
#
loop_
_entity.id
_entity.type
_entity.pdbx_description
1 polymer ?
#
loop_
_entity_poly.entity_id
_entity_poly.type
_entity_poly.pdbx_seq_one_letter_code
_entity_poly.pdbx_strand_id
1 'polypeptide(L)' 'ARGGSGLGLHIVYNLVTQKLLGQIEVNSQIGKGTEFIITLPIVCSRRVA' A
#
# COMPACT_ATOMS: atom_id res chain seq x y z
N ALA A 1 0.48 -9.72 -22.51
CA ALA A 1 1.05 -9.22 -21.25
C ALA A 1 -0.08 -8.98 -20.25
N ARG A 2 -0.05 -9.59 -19.05
CA ARG A 2 -1.05 -9.35 -17.97
C ARG A 2 -0.53 -8.31 -16.95
N GLY A 3 0.14 -7.27 -17.43
CA GLY A 3 0.63 -6.15 -16.63
C GLY A 3 0.26 -4.86 -17.32
N GLY A 4 -0.35 -3.91 -16.59
CA GLY A 4 -0.80 -2.63 -17.14
C GLY A 4 -2.23 -2.20 -16.78
N SER A 5 -3.02 -3.03 -16.10
CA SER A 5 -4.40 -2.69 -15.69
C SER A 5 -4.50 -1.67 -14.54
N GLY A 6 -3.37 -1.19 -14.01
CA GLY A 6 -3.34 -0.30 -12.83
C GLY A 6 -3.69 -1.00 -11.50
N LEU A 7 -3.91 -2.31 -11.49
CA LEU A 7 -4.36 -3.03 -10.29
C LEU A 7 -3.29 -3.18 -9.20
N GLY A 8 -2.00 -3.14 -9.55
CA GLY A 8 -0.92 -3.42 -8.60
C GLY A 8 -0.96 -2.51 -7.37
N LEU A 9 -0.95 -1.20 -7.57
CA LEU A 9 -0.97 -0.25 -6.46
C LEU A 9 -2.31 -0.23 -5.73
N HIS A 10 -3.42 -0.45 -6.45
CA HIS A 10 -4.73 -0.59 -5.84
C HIS A 10 -4.81 -1.80 -4.89
N ILE A 11 -4.22 -2.94 -5.26
CA ILE A 11 -4.12 -4.12 -4.40
C ILE A 11 -3.27 -3.80 -3.15
N VAL A 12 -2.11 -3.15 -3.34
CA VAL A 12 -1.23 -2.77 -2.21
C VAL A 12 -1.94 -1.80 -1.26
N TYR A 13 -2.60 -0.77 -1.80
CA TYR A 13 -3.36 0.20 -1.00
C TYR A 13 -4.44 -0.49 -0.15
N ASN A 14 -5.23 -1.38 -0.75
CA ASN A 14 -6.27 -2.10 -0.04
C ASN A 14 -5.69 -3.07 1.00
N LEU A 15 -4.59 -3.76 0.70
CA LEU A 15 -3.92 -4.62 1.64
C LEU A 15 -3.49 -3.83 2.89
N VAL A 16 -2.78 -2.73 2.68
CA VAL A 16 -2.25 -1.89 3.77
C VAL A 16 -3.39 -1.28 4.59
N THR A 17 -4.35 -0.62 3.95
CA THR A 17 -5.39 0.15 4.66
C THR A 17 -6.52 -0.71 5.20
N GLN A 18 -7.00 -1.71 4.44
CA GLN A 18 -8.20 -2.48 4.80
C GLN A 18 -7.89 -3.73 5.61
N LYS A 19 -6.79 -4.42 5.32
CA LYS A 19 -6.46 -5.71 5.96
C LYS A 19 -5.48 -5.54 7.10
N LEU A 20 -4.43 -4.75 6.88
CA LEU A 20 -3.34 -4.56 7.83
C LEU A 20 -3.53 -3.34 8.74
N LEU A 21 -4.59 -2.54 8.52
CA LEU A 21 -4.92 -1.35 9.30
C LEU A 21 -3.74 -0.34 9.39
N GLY A 22 -2.92 -0.32 8.34
CA GLY A 22 -1.78 0.57 8.20
C GLY A 22 -2.09 1.79 7.34
N GLN A 23 -1.04 2.53 7.01
CA GLN A 23 -1.06 3.71 6.14
C GLN A 23 -0.02 3.55 5.04
N ILE A 24 -0.29 4.13 3.87
CA ILE A 24 0.64 4.19 2.74
C ILE A 24 0.67 5.62 2.19
N GLU A 25 1.87 6.15 2.01
CA GLU A 25 2.15 7.48 1.48
C GLU A 25 3.12 7.37 0.29
N VAL A 26 3.06 8.35 -0.62
CA VAL A 26 3.90 8.37 -1.82
C VAL A 26 4.53 9.74 -1.98
N ASN A 27 5.86 9.78 -1.96
CA ASN A 27 6.65 10.94 -2.29
C ASN A 27 7.25 10.73 -3.68
N SER A 28 6.73 11.42 -4.69
CA SER A 28 7.24 11.32 -6.06
C SER A 28 7.56 12.68 -6.62
N GLN A 29 8.73 12.79 -7.24
CA GLN A 29 9.11 13.96 -8.01
C GLN A 29 9.80 13.53 -9.31
N ILE A 30 9.37 14.11 -10.43
CA ILE A 30 9.95 13.84 -11.75
C ILE A 30 11.46 14.09 -11.70
N GLY A 31 12.24 13.14 -12.21
CA GLY A 31 13.71 13.20 -12.20
C GLY A 31 14.37 12.87 -10.85
N LYS A 32 13.60 12.65 -9.77
CA LYS A 32 14.13 12.23 -8.45
C LYS A 32 13.68 10.84 -8.03
N GLY A 33 12.76 10.24 -8.78
CA GLY A 33 12.21 8.92 -8.48
C GLY A 33 10.95 9.01 -7.62
N THR A 34 10.59 7.85 -7.05
CA THR A 34 9.38 7.68 -6.25
C THR A 34 9.70 6.86 -5.01
N GLU A 35 9.32 7.38 -3.86
CA GLU A 35 9.39 6.72 -2.57
C GLU A 35 7.98 6.36 -2.10
N PHE A 36 7.84 5.14 -1.57
CA PHE A 36 6.62 4.66 -0.94
C PHE A 36 6.91 4.43 0.54
N ILE A 37 6.15 5.06 1.42
CA ILE A 37 6.28 4.91 2.88
C ILE A 37 5.08 4.11 3.36
N ILE A 38 5.33 2.97 4.00
CA ILE A 38 4.28 2.10 4.55
C ILE A 38 4.46 2.02 6.07
N THR A 39 3.44 2.45 6.80
CA THR A 39 3.41 2.40 8.25
C THR A 39 2.41 1.35 8.68
N LEU A 40 2.86 0.33 9.40
CA LEU A 40 2.02 -0.76 9.89
C LEU A 40 1.98 -0.78 11.42
N PRO A 41 0.84 -1.14 12.03
CA PRO A 41 0.79 -1.42 13.46
C PRO A 41 1.61 -2.68 13.77
N ILE A 42 2.37 -2.64 14.87
CA ILE A 42 3.19 -3.79 15.33
C ILE A 42 2.31 -5.01 15.64
N VAL A 43 1.09 -4.75 16.14
CA VAL A 43 0.09 -5.78 16.40
C VAL A 43 -1.18 -5.41 15.65
N CYS A 44 -1.60 -6.28 14.74
CA CYS A 44 -2.86 -6.13 14.02
C CYS A 44 -3.88 -7.10 14.63
N SER A 45 -4.68 -6.63 15.58
CA SER A 45 -5.71 -7.42 16.27
C SER A 45 -7.01 -7.51 15.48
N ARG A 46 -6.92 -7.86 14.18
CA ARG A 46 -8.10 -8.05 13.34
C ARG A 46 -8.56 -9.49 13.48
N ARG A 47 -9.47 -9.76 14.43
CA ARG A 47 -10.21 -11.03 14.45
C ARG A 47 -11.17 -11.02 13.26
N VAL A 48 -10.92 -11.88 12.29
CA VAL A 48 -11.91 -12.21 11.27
C VAL A 48 -12.84 -13.22 11.93
N ALA A 49 -14.10 -12.83 12.13
CA ALA A 49 -15.17 -13.74 12.52
C ALA A 49 -15.53 -14.64 11.33
#